data_AF-A0A8T0G4Y8-F1
#
_entry.id   AF-A0A8T0G4Y8-F1
#
_cell.length_a   1.000
_cell.length_b   1.000
_cell.length_c   1.000
_cell.angle_alpha   90.00
_cell.angle_beta   90.00
_cell.angle_gamma   90.00
#
_symmetry.space_group_name_H-M   'P 1'
#
loop_
_entity.id
_entity.type
_entity.pdbx_description
1 polymer ?
#
loop_
_entity_poly.entity_id
_entity_poly.type
_entity_poly.pdbx_seq_one_letter_code
_entity_poly.pdbx_strand_id
1 'polypeptide(L)'
;MMSRQFKVRYSKWPPWSLDIPVENGSKLDGVLKDVLGALSYSLKFQFEIRPQIDHQYGSLQPDGNFSGMLGALQKKEVDIAGPFVASEQRAMVTDFTNCLGFSKLGIITGIKSADRNMFLYANVFSWQVWLSLLMTIIGLAFVAALIYNVTVNGWKDDQVSLLSRYFWVFWSYLIGHDGGTTNHWALVHIWNLQSFRILLAAWLLGPVINSLFSFQGSITSTFAITKMRPVIADLDELTKKTSIIPVLSRGSAVQICFMASPDHTHLWKRMKNNMIIFSPETVEETMKKIEKGTHVLIVDYIYALTLASDYVKRRGRCTIQVEELLFCQNFIALGLRKGIPRKTLKNINLRLTYIIQAKLTDRWLNRVFPNYTHCTKQPQEDIKPLSITDILGGFLIWGIGIVCAILLLLTEIFEKRRKRREKKSSSATSIIPNEDLERRAAKYRPKFMNYCL
;
A
#
# COMPACT_ATOMS: atom_id res chain seq x y z
N MET A 1 15.33 57.61 25.81
CA MET A 1 15.82 56.29 25.34
C MET A 1 15.23 56.03 23.97
N MET A 2 16.01 56.14 22.88
CA MET A 2 15.51 55.79 21.54
C MET A 2 15.20 54.29 21.50
N SER A 3 13.92 53.93 21.42
CA SER A 3 13.50 52.56 21.17
C SER A 3 14.07 52.11 19.84
N ARG A 4 14.95 51.10 19.83
CA ARG A 4 15.44 50.51 18.57
C ARG A 4 14.24 49.99 17.78
N GLN A 5 14.13 50.44 16.53
CA GLN A 5 13.12 49.99 15.58
C GLN A 5 13.75 48.91 14.69
N PHE A 6 13.26 47.68 14.75
CA PHE A 6 13.73 46.57 13.91
C PHE A 6 12.87 46.45 12.65
N LYS A 7 13.52 46.31 11.49
CA LYS A 7 12.83 45.97 10.24
C LYS A 7 12.76 44.45 10.12
N VAL A 8 11.54 43.91 10.04
CA VAL A 8 11.28 42.47 10.00
C VAL A 8 10.73 42.08 8.63
N ARG A 9 11.31 41.06 8.00
CA ARG A 9 10.84 40.52 6.73
C ARG A 9 10.34 39.08 6.85
N TYR A 10 9.21 38.79 6.21
CA TYR A 10 8.63 37.45 6.24
C TYR A 10 8.04 37.08 4.88
N SER A 11 7.90 35.78 4.65
CA SER A 11 7.17 35.21 3.52
C SER A 11 6.03 34.35 4.07
N LYS A 12 5.00 34.10 3.26
CA LYS A 12 3.83 33.31 3.64
C LYS A 12 4.23 31.85 3.89
N TRP A 13 4.01 31.37 5.11
CA TRP A 13 4.26 30.00 5.54
C TRP A 13 3.22 29.58 6.58
N PRO A 14 2.00 29.18 6.18
CA PRO A 14 1.01 28.66 7.12
C PRO A 14 1.56 27.46 7.90
N PRO A 15 1.32 27.35 9.23
CA PRO A 15 0.64 28.28 10.14
C PRO A 15 1.59 29.32 10.78
N TRP A 16 2.89 29.31 10.44
CA TRP A 16 3.91 30.18 11.00
C TRP A 16 3.72 31.67 10.65
N SER A 17 3.40 31.96 9.39
CA SER A 17 3.17 33.31 8.89
C SER A 17 2.04 33.31 7.87
N LEU A 18 1.04 34.13 8.15
CA LEU A 18 -0.18 34.29 7.37
C LEU A 18 -0.31 35.76 6.97
N ASP A 19 -0.80 35.99 5.75
CA ASP A 19 -1.22 37.30 5.28
C ASP A 19 -2.73 37.41 5.45
N ILE A 20 -3.19 38.30 6.34
CA ILE A 20 -4.60 38.67 6.42
C ILE A 20 -4.82 39.90 5.54
N PRO A 21 -5.76 39.86 4.57
CA PRO A 21 -6.07 41.03 3.76
C PRO A 21 -6.72 42.13 4.61
N VAL A 22 -6.26 43.36 4.42
CA VAL A 22 -6.79 44.60 5.03
C VAL A 22 -7.02 45.62 3.91
N GLU A 23 -7.91 46.59 4.10
CA GLU A 23 -8.31 47.58 3.07
C GLU A 23 -7.12 48.23 2.33
N ASN A 24 -5.97 48.42 2.97
CA ASN A 24 -4.73 48.94 2.38
C ASN A 24 -3.51 48.03 2.63
N GLY A 25 -3.60 46.74 2.29
CA GLY A 25 -2.45 45.81 2.24
C GLY A 25 -2.68 44.48 2.97
N SER A 26 -1.61 43.81 3.37
CA SER A 26 -1.68 42.60 4.20
C SER A 26 -1.12 42.85 5.59
N LYS A 27 -1.77 42.28 6.60
CA LYS A 27 -1.28 42.26 7.99
C LYS A 27 -0.77 40.87 8.32
N LEU A 28 0.42 40.81 8.92
CA LEU A 28 0.99 39.57 9.42
C LEU A 28 0.12 38.97 10.53
N ASP A 29 -0.18 37.69 10.38
CA ASP A 29 -0.77 36.84 11.41
C ASP A 29 -0.07 35.48 11.48
N GLY A 30 -0.48 34.64 12.42
CA GLY A 30 0.16 33.35 12.71
C GLY A 30 1.24 33.45 13.79
N VAL A 31 1.96 32.34 14.00
CA VAL A 31 2.87 32.15 15.15
C VAL A 31 3.99 33.20 15.19
N LEU A 32 4.47 33.65 14.02
CA LEU A 32 5.52 34.66 13.93
C LEU A 32 5.10 35.99 14.58
N LYS A 33 3.85 36.42 14.38
CA LYS A 33 3.31 37.64 14.99
C LYS A 33 3.34 37.55 16.51
N ASP A 34 2.89 36.42 17.05
CA ASP A 34 2.82 36.20 18.50
C ASP A 34 4.24 36.14 19.11
N VAL A 35 5.19 35.49 18.43
CA VAL A 35 6.61 35.47 18.82
C VAL A 35 7.20 36.90 18.82
N LEU A 36 7.03 37.65 17.73
CA LEU A 36 7.55 39.02 17.63
C LEU A 36 6.89 39.97 18.64
N GLY A 37 5.59 39.82 18.87
CA GLY A 37 4.85 40.57 19.89
C GLY A 37 5.36 40.28 21.30
N ALA A 38 5.57 39.02 21.64
CA ALA A 38 6.13 38.61 22.94
C ALA A 38 7.57 39.12 23.15
N LEU A 39 8.39 39.11 22.09
CA LEU A 39 9.74 39.66 22.11
C LEU A 39 9.72 41.19 22.27
N SER A 40 8.90 41.90 21.49
CA SER A 40 8.74 43.34 21.55
C SER A 40 8.28 43.81 22.92
N TYR A 41 7.28 43.13 23.51
CA TYR A 41 6.79 43.41 24.85
C TYR A 41 7.87 43.22 25.92
N SER A 42 8.61 42.10 25.86
CA SER A 42 9.62 41.78 26.87
C SER A 42 10.90 42.61 26.77
N LEU A 43 11.35 42.91 25.54
CA LEU A 43 12.61 43.59 25.28
C LEU A 43 12.43 45.09 25.01
N LYS A 44 11.17 45.58 25.02
CA LYS A 44 10.78 46.98 24.84
C LYS A 44 11.34 47.61 23.55
N PHE A 45 11.29 46.85 22.45
CA PHE A 45 11.65 47.36 21.10
C PHE A 45 10.41 47.50 20.23
N GLN A 46 10.50 48.36 19.21
CA GLN A 46 9.48 48.48 18.17
C GLN A 46 9.92 47.75 16.91
N PHE A 47 8.99 47.28 16.09
CA PHE A 47 9.31 46.63 14.84
C PHE A 47 8.34 47.02 13.73
N GLU A 48 8.88 47.06 12.51
CA GLU A 48 8.14 47.32 11.27
C GLU A 48 8.15 46.05 10.44
N ILE A 49 6.96 45.58 10.04
CA ILE A 49 6.82 44.36 9.23
C ILE A 49 6.84 44.74 7.74
N ARG A 50 7.64 44.01 6.96
CA ARG A 50 7.71 44.13 5.50
C ARG A 50 7.49 42.75 4.85
N PRO A 51 6.39 42.51 4.14
CA PRO A 51 6.19 41.26 3.43
C PRO A 51 7.20 41.12 2.28
N GLN A 52 7.59 39.89 1.99
CA GLN A 52 8.47 39.59 0.87
C GLN A 52 7.68 39.50 -0.45
N ILE A 53 8.10 40.29 -1.44
CA ILE A 53 7.39 40.45 -2.72
C ILE A 53 7.55 39.23 -3.64
N ASP A 54 8.75 38.65 -3.70
CA ASP A 54 9.06 37.51 -4.59
C ASP A 54 8.65 36.15 -4.02
N HIS A 55 8.10 36.12 -2.80
CA HIS A 55 7.75 34.93 -2.03
C HIS A 55 8.89 33.89 -1.84
N GLN A 56 10.14 34.26 -2.13
CA GLN A 56 11.29 33.38 -2.01
C GLN A 56 12.01 33.57 -0.68
N TYR A 57 12.32 32.45 -0.02
CA TYR A 57 13.11 32.45 1.22
C TYR A 57 14.57 32.82 0.95
N GLY A 58 15.08 32.38 -0.20
CA GLY A 58 16.42 32.66 -0.67
C GLY A 58 17.21 31.39 -0.97
N SER A 59 17.84 31.40 -2.14
CA SER A 59 18.80 30.39 -2.60
C SER A 59 20.13 31.04 -2.91
N LEU A 60 21.21 30.31 -2.70
CA LEU A 60 22.54 30.73 -3.15
C LEU A 60 22.55 30.80 -4.68
N GLN A 61 22.92 31.95 -5.21
CA GLN A 61 23.08 32.19 -6.64
C GLN A 61 24.54 31.98 -7.08
N PRO A 62 24.81 31.82 -8.39
CA PRO A 62 26.16 31.62 -8.91
C PRO A 62 27.13 32.78 -8.61
N ASP A 63 26.60 33.98 -8.39
CA ASP A 63 27.35 35.18 -8.01
C ASP A 63 27.79 35.17 -6.53
N GLY A 64 27.42 34.14 -5.76
CA GLY A 64 27.69 34.02 -4.33
C GLY A 64 26.72 34.80 -3.44
N ASN A 65 25.75 35.53 -4.01
CA ASN A 65 24.73 36.22 -3.25
C ASN A 65 23.49 35.35 -3.01
N PHE A 66 22.73 35.68 -1.98
CA PHE A 66 21.43 35.06 -1.75
C PHE A 66 20.32 35.88 -2.40
N SER A 67 19.33 35.19 -2.98
CA SER A 67 18.05 35.79 -3.38
C SER A 67 17.08 35.91 -2.20
N GLY A 68 15.90 36.48 -2.43
CA GLY A 68 14.79 36.40 -1.48
C GLY A 68 15.04 37.11 -0.14
N MET A 69 14.43 36.58 0.92
CA MET A 69 14.57 37.12 2.28
C MET A 69 16.01 37.08 2.81
N LEU A 70 16.78 36.04 2.48
CA LEU A 70 18.20 35.95 2.85
C LEU A 70 19.03 37.01 2.15
N GLY A 71 18.75 37.30 0.89
CA GLY A 71 19.37 38.41 0.16
C GLY A 71 19.12 39.75 0.84
N ALA A 72 17.92 39.98 1.36
CA ALA A 72 17.59 41.20 2.11
C ALA A 72 18.36 41.35 3.42
N LEU A 73 18.62 40.23 4.13
CA LEU A 73 19.49 40.21 5.31
C LEU A 73 20.94 40.48 4.93
N GLN A 74 21.44 39.85 3.86
CA GLN A 74 22.80 40.04 3.35
C GLN A 74 23.05 41.49 2.91
N LYS A 75 22.09 42.07 2.17
CA LYS A 75 22.09 43.47 1.69
C LYS A 75 21.74 44.48 2.77
N LYS A 76 21.54 44.05 4.01
CA LYS A 76 21.39 44.97 5.14
C LYS A 76 20.11 45.84 5.04
N GLU A 77 19.11 45.38 4.29
CA GLU A 77 17.82 46.08 4.12
C GLU A 77 16.88 45.89 5.32
N VAL A 78 17.02 44.74 5.99
CA VAL A 78 16.21 44.33 7.14
C VAL A 78 17.09 43.76 8.25
N ASP A 79 16.60 43.79 9.48
CA ASP A 79 17.36 43.39 10.67
C ASP A 79 17.05 41.96 11.11
N ILE A 80 15.78 41.56 10.96
CA ILE A 80 15.28 40.22 11.29
C ILE A 80 14.51 39.71 10.07
N ALA A 81 14.69 38.44 9.71
CA ALA A 81 13.80 37.79 8.77
C ALA A 81 13.49 36.35 9.20
N GLY A 82 12.34 35.84 8.76
CA GLY A 82 11.96 34.46 9.04
C GLY A 82 10.44 34.25 9.11
N PRO A 83 10.01 33.07 9.59
CA PRO A 83 10.88 31.98 10.04
C PRO A 83 11.62 31.29 8.89
N PHE A 84 12.80 30.75 9.18
CA PHE A 84 13.61 29.96 8.27
C PHE A 84 13.83 28.57 8.83
N VAL A 85 14.02 27.60 7.95
CA VAL A 85 14.80 26.42 8.31
C VAL A 85 16.28 26.78 8.34
N ALA A 86 16.91 26.55 9.49
CA ALA A 86 18.33 26.74 9.69
C ALA A 86 19.13 25.71 8.87
N SER A 87 20.17 26.18 8.18
CA SER A 87 21.11 25.34 7.45
C SER A 87 22.47 26.02 7.43
N GLU A 88 23.53 25.24 7.26
CA GLU A 88 24.90 25.73 7.23
C GLU A 88 25.11 26.79 6.14
N GLN A 89 24.63 26.52 4.92
CA GLN A 89 24.72 27.46 3.80
C GLN A 89 24.06 28.81 4.12
N ARG A 90 22.92 28.81 4.80
CA ARG A 90 22.21 30.04 5.18
C ARG A 90 22.91 30.77 6.32
N ALA A 91 23.53 30.07 7.25
CA ALA A 91 24.27 30.66 8.37
C ALA A 91 25.51 31.49 7.92
N MET A 92 25.95 31.31 6.68
CA MET A 92 27.01 32.15 6.08
C MET A 92 26.60 33.63 5.96
N VAL A 93 25.31 33.96 5.86
CA VAL A 93 24.83 35.34 5.68
C VAL A 93 23.95 35.87 6.82
N THR A 94 23.50 35.00 7.73
CA THR A 94 22.66 35.37 8.87
C THR A 94 23.08 34.67 10.15
N ASP A 95 22.91 35.34 11.30
CA ASP A 95 23.05 34.72 12.60
C ASP A 95 21.68 34.20 13.05
N PHE A 96 21.54 32.88 13.21
CA PHE A 96 20.26 32.29 13.64
C PHE A 96 20.02 32.44 15.14
N THR A 97 18.75 32.60 15.50
CA THR A 97 18.32 32.50 16.90
C THR A 97 18.26 31.06 17.39
N ASN A 98 18.00 30.89 18.69
CA ASN A 98 17.50 29.62 19.22
C ASN A 98 16.24 29.17 18.45
N CYS A 99 16.11 27.87 18.29
CA CYS A 99 15.08 27.22 17.47
C CYS A 99 13.69 27.46 18.05
N LEU A 100 12.77 28.00 17.26
CA LEU A 100 11.35 28.17 17.59
C LEU A 100 10.59 26.84 17.65
N GLY A 101 11.08 25.84 16.92
CA GLY A 101 10.46 24.53 16.83
C GLY A 101 11.18 23.62 15.85
N PHE A 102 10.63 22.41 15.71
CA PHE A 102 11.13 21.38 14.81
C PHE A 102 10.14 21.14 13.68
N SER A 103 10.68 20.98 12.49
CA SER A 103 9.96 20.66 11.27
C SER A 103 10.44 19.30 10.78
N LYS A 104 9.49 18.47 10.37
CA LYS A 104 9.76 17.26 9.61
C LYS A 104 9.25 17.47 8.19
N LEU A 105 9.71 16.68 7.23
CA LEU A 105 9.13 16.71 5.90
C LEU A 105 7.85 15.87 5.88
N GLY A 106 6.91 16.26 5.02
CA GLY A 106 5.71 15.50 4.73
C GLY A 106 5.54 15.37 3.22
N ILE A 107 4.91 14.28 2.81
CA ILE A 107 4.52 14.03 1.42
C ILE A 107 3.00 14.09 1.31
N ILE A 108 2.51 14.97 0.44
CA ILE A 108 1.10 15.02 0.06
C ILE A 108 0.92 14.12 -1.15
N THR A 109 0.03 13.15 -1.01
CA THR A 109 -0.27 12.12 -2.00
C THR A 109 -1.78 11.98 -2.20
N GLY A 110 -2.19 11.57 -3.39
CA GLY A 110 -3.56 11.13 -3.61
C GLY A 110 -3.86 9.87 -2.79
N ILE A 111 -5.15 9.65 -2.52
CA ILE A 111 -5.67 8.42 -1.92
C ILE A 111 -6.20 7.53 -3.03
N LYS A 112 -5.80 6.26 -3.03
CA LYS A 112 -6.49 5.22 -3.79
C LYS A 112 -7.31 4.37 -2.83
N SER A 113 -8.55 4.10 -3.21
CA SER A 113 -9.29 3.01 -2.57
C SER A 113 -8.46 1.74 -2.72
N ALA A 114 -8.29 0.94 -1.66
CA ALA A 114 -7.62 -0.35 -1.76
C ALA A 114 -8.16 -1.11 -2.97
N ASP A 115 -7.24 -1.62 -3.81
CA ASP A 115 -7.61 -2.40 -4.99
C ASP A 115 -8.56 -3.52 -4.56
N ARG A 116 -9.79 -3.44 -5.08
CA ARG A 116 -10.78 -4.52 -5.00
C ARG A 116 -10.36 -5.59 -6.00
N ASN A 117 -9.23 -6.22 -5.72
CA ASN A 117 -8.78 -7.35 -6.50
C ASN A 117 -9.84 -8.45 -6.39
N MET A 118 -10.41 -8.84 -7.52
CA MET A 118 -11.42 -9.91 -7.62
C MET A 118 -10.94 -11.27 -7.06
N PHE A 119 -9.62 -11.43 -6.85
CA PHE A 119 -8.98 -12.61 -6.25
C PHE A 119 -8.45 -12.35 -4.83
N LEU A 120 -9.02 -11.38 -4.10
CA LEU A 120 -8.56 -11.01 -2.75
C LEU A 120 -8.42 -12.22 -1.83
N TYR A 121 -9.36 -13.17 -1.91
CA TYR A 121 -9.36 -14.41 -1.13
C TYR A 121 -8.14 -15.31 -1.38
N ALA A 122 -7.59 -15.32 -2.60
CA ALA A 122 -6.39 -16.09 -2.92
C ALA A 122 -5.12 -15.45 -2.33
N ASN A 123 -5.12 -14.11 -2.21
CA ASN A 123 -4.00 -13.33 -1.67
C ASN A 123 -3.97 -13.28 -0.12
N VAL A 124 -4.94 -13.89 0.54
CA VAL A 124 -5.01 -13.98 2.01
C VAL A 124 -3.84 -14.79 2.56
N PHE A 125 -3.51 -15.89 1.88
CA PHE A 125 -2.33 -16.69 2.18
C PHE A 125 -1.25 -16.43 1.13
N SER A 126 0.00 -16.41 1.58
CA SER A 126 1.13 -16.32 0.67
C SER A 126 1.24 -17.59 -0.17
N TRP A 127 1.83 -17.48 -1.36
CA TRP A 127 2.01 -18.64 -2.25
C TRP A 127 2.80 -19.77 -1.58
N GLN A 128 3.70 -19.45 -0.64
CA GLN A 128 4.45 -20.42 0.15
C GLN A 128 3.52 -21.26 1.05
N VAL A 129 2.50 -20.63 1.65
CA VAL A 129 1.51 -21.33 2.49
C VAL A 129 0.66 -22.25 1.61
N TRP A 130 0.18 -21.77 0.46
CA TRP A 130 -0.53 -22.60 -0.51
C TRP A 130 0.28 -23.82 -0.96
N LEU A 131 1.57 -23.63 -1.27
CA LEU A 131 2.45 -24.72 -1.66
C LEU A 131 2.67 -25.71 -0.50
N SER A 132 2.89 -25.21 0.72
CA SER A 132 3.06 -26.07 1.89
C SER A 132 1.84 -26.96 2.14
N LEU A 133 0.63 -26.41 2.00
CA LEU A 133 -0.62 -27.14 2.15
C LEU A 133 -0.77 -28.23 1.08
N LEU A 134 -0.46 -27.93 -0.18
CA LEU A 134 -0.47 -28.94 -1.25
C LEU A 134 0.54 -30.06 -0.97
N MET A 135 1.76 -29.71 -0.55
CA MET A 135 2.80 -30.69 -0.22
C MET A 135 2.42 -31.56 0.97
N THR A 136 1.75 -31.01 1.99
CA THR A 136 1.25 -31.79 3.12
C THR A 136 0.18 -32.80 2.69
N ILE A 137 -0.74 -32.42 1.80
CA ILE A 137 -1.78 -33.35 1.30
C ILE A 137 -1.15 -34.50 0.50
N ILE A 138 -0.19 -34.19 -0.38
CA ILE A 138 0.53 -35.22 -1.15
C ILE A 138 1.31 -36.14 -0.19
N GLY A 139 1.98 -35.58 0.83
CA GLY A 139 2.70 -36.34 1.85
C GLY A 139 1.78 -37.26 2.65
N LEU A 140 0.59 -36.78 3.05
CA LEU A 140 -0.41 -37.60 3.75
C LEU A 140 -0.98 -38.70 2.87
N ALA A 141 -1.25 -38.41 1.60
CA ALA A 141 -1.69 -39.41 0.63
C ALA A 141 -0.62 -40.50 0.45
N PHE A 142 0.66 -40.12 0.41
CA PHE A 142 1.78 -41.06 0.34
C PHE A 142 1.90 -41.93 1.61
N VAL A 143 1.80 -41.34 2.80
CA VAL A 143 1.82 -42.09 4.08
C VAL A 143 0.61 -43.03 4.16
N ALA A 144 -0.58 -42.60 3.74
CA ALA A 144 -1.76 -43.45 3.68
C ALA A 144 -1.57 -44.63 2.71
N ALA A 145 -0.98 -44.39 1.53
CA ALA A 145 -0.63 -45.43 0.58
C ALA A 145 0.41 -46.41 1.15
N LEU A 146 1.40 -45.93 1.91
CA LEU A 146 2.37 -46.78 2.61
C LEU A 146 1.69 -47.67 3.65
N ILE A 147 0.82 -47.11 4.49
CA ILE A 147 0.04 -47.86 5.50
C ILE A 147 -0.76 -48.96 4.81
N TYR A 148 -1.43 -48.65 3.70
CA TYR A 148 -2.19 -49.63 2.92
C TYR A 148 -1.30 -50.76 2.40
N ASN A 149 -0.18 -50.43 1.75
CA ASN A 149 0.73 -51.41 1.17
C ASN A 149 1.35 -52.35 2.24
N VAL A 150 1.61 -51.86 3.45
CA VAL A 150 2.20 -52.66 4.54
C VAL A 150 1.17 -53.54 5.24
N THR A 151 -0.05 -53.04 5.42
CA THR A 151 -1.06 -53.72 6.26
C THR A 151 -2.00 -54.62 5.46
N VAL A 152 -2.29 -54.27 4.21
CA VAL A 152 -3.22 -55.00 3.35
C VAL A 152 -2.42 -55.78 2.30
N ASN A 153 -1.84 -56.90 2.73
CA ASN A 153 -1.22 -57.86 1.82
C ASN A 153 -2.29 -58.54 0.97
N GLY A 154 -2.60 -58.01 -0.22
CA GLY A 154 -3.48 -58.74 -1.15
C GLY A 154 -4.01 -58.03 -2.39
N TRP A 155 -3.84 -56.71 -2.54
CA TRP A 155 -4.48 -55.98 -3.65
C TRP A 155 -3.45 -55.33 -4.56
N LYS A 156 -3.35 -55.83 -5.80
CA LYS A 156 -2.55 -55.25 -6.88
C LYS A 156 -3.29 -54.06 -7.51
N ASP A 157 -3.69 -53.09 -6.71
CA ASP A 157 -4.17 -51.82 -7.24
C ASP A 157 -2.96 -51.03 -7.77
N ASP A 158 -3.15 -50.32 -8.88
CA ASP A 158 -2.11 -49.44 -9.42
C ASP A 158 -1.77 -48.33 -8.40
N GLN A 159 -0.49 -48.19 -8.06
CA GLN A 159 -0.01 -47.28 -7.02
C GLN A 159 -0.40 -45.83 -7.29
N VAL A 160 -0.45 -45.45 -8.58
CA VAL A 160 -0.85 -44.10 -9.00
C VAL A 160 -2.35 -43.87 -8.77
N SER A 161 -3.18 -44.87 -9.09
CA SER A 161 -4.62 -44.82 -8.82
C SER A 161 -4.89 -44.74 -7.32
N LEU A 162 -4.14 -45.49 -6.51
CA LEU A 162 -4.26 -45.50 -5.06
C LEU A 162 -3.89 -44.14 -4.45
N LEU A 163 -2.75 -43.56 -4.86
CA LEU A 163 -2.33 -42.23 -4.41
C LEU A 163 -3.35 -41.15 -4.80
N SER A 164 -3.89 -41.22 -6.03
CA SER A 164 -4.93 -40.30 -6.49
C SER A 164 -6.19 -40.38 -5.64
N ARG A 165 -6.63 -41.58 -5.24
CA ARG A 165 -7.80 -41.76 -4.37
C ARG A 165 -7.56 -41.13 -2.99
N TYR A 166 -6.41 -41.37 -2.35
CA TYR A 166 -6.12 -40.76 -1.05
C TYR A 166 -5.94 -39.26 -1.11
N PHE A 167 -5.32 -38.74 -2.18
CA PHE A 167 -5.22 -37.32 -2.43
C PHE A 167 -6.61 -36.67 -2.42
N TRP A 168 -7.57 -37.24 -3.14
CA TRP A 168 -8.95 -36.75 -3.17
C TRP A 168 -9.65 -36.82 -1.81
N VAL A 169 -9.37 -37.83 -0.99
CA VAL A 169 -9.90 -37.94 0.38
C VAL A 169 -9.41 -36.79 1.24
N PHE A 170 -8.09 -36.61 1.36
CA PHE A 170 -7.52 -35.52 2.18
C PHE A 170 -7.90 -34.14 1.66
N TRP A 171 -7.97 -33.97 0.33
CA TRP A 171 -8.44 -32.74 -0.32
C TRP A 171 -9.90 -32.44 0.00
N SER A 172 -10.79 -33.44 -0.02
CA SER A 172 -12.21 -33.25 0.29
C SER A 172 -12.45 -32.81 1.75
N TYR A 173 -11.70 -33.40 2.69
CA TYR A 173 -11.75 -33.01 4.10
C TYR A 173 -11.27 -31.57 4.34
N LEU A 174 -10.31 -31.08 3.56
CA LEU A 174 -9.88 -29.69 3.67
C LEU A 174 -11.01 -28.71 3.32
N ILE A 175 -11.84 -29.03 2.33
CA ILE A 175 -12.92 -28.15 1.85
C ILE A 175 -14.15 -28.20 2.79
N GLY A 176 -14.14 -29.06 3.81
CA GLY A 176 -15.24 -29.20 4.76
C GLY A 176 -16.45 -29.95 4.19
N HIS A 177 -16.29 -30.62 3.04
CA HIS A 177 -17.26 -31.58 2.56
C HIS A 177 -16.99 -32.90 3.26
N ASP A 178 -17.99 -33.50 3.91
CA ASP A 178 -17.93 -34.90 4.32
C ASP A 178 -17.59 -35.68 3.07
N GLY A 179 -16.36 -36.19 2.91
CA GLY A 179 -15.81 -36.68 1.64
C GLY A 179 -16.69 -37.72 0.93
N GLY A 180 -17.75 -37.26 0.24
CA GLY A 180 -18.88 -38.04 -0.24
C GLY A 180 -19.56 -38.90 0.83
N THR A 181 -20.69 -38.44 1.39
CA THR A 181 -21.68 -39.32 2.04
C THR A 181 -22.36 -40.21 1.00
N THR A 182 -21.63 -41.21 0.49
CA THR A 182 -22.16 -42.43 -0.13
C THR A 182 -20.99 -43.35 -0.46
N ASN A 183 -20.77 -44.37 0.38
CA ASN A 183 -20.12 -45.63 0.03
C ASN A 183 -18.72 -45.55 -0.61
N HIS A 184 -17.70 -45.15 0.16
CA HIS A 184 -16.30 -45.37 -0.21
C HIS A 184 -15.91 -46.85 -0.04
N TRP A 185 -16.38 -47.72 -0.93
CA TRP A 185 -15.93 -49.12 -1.05
C TRP A 185 -14.40 -49.24 -1.18
N ALA A 186 -13.71 -48.18 -1.61
CA ALA A 186 -12.25 -48.11 -1.69
C ALA A 186 -11.53 -47.90 -0.33
N LEU A 187 -12.23 -47.49 0.74
CA LEU A 187 -11.61 -47.17 2.03
C LEU A 187 -12.08 -48.05 3.20
N VAL A 188 -13.17 -48.81 3.04
CA VAL A 188 -13.75 -49.66 4.12
C VAL A 188 -12.69 -50.52 4.82
N HIS A 189 -11.70 -51.02 4.07
CA HIS A 189 -10.65 -51.88 4.59
C HIS A 189 -9.64 -51.18 5.53
N ILE A 190 -9.53 -49.85 5.47
CA ILE A 190 -8.45 -49.08 6.12
C ILE A 190 -8.98 -48.28 7.31
N TRP A 191 -10.27 -47.94 7.31
CA TRP A 191 -10.92 -47.24 8.43
C TRP A 191 -10.84 -48.01 9.76
N ASN A 192 -10.61 -49.32 9.71
CA ASN A 192 -10.40 -50.15 10.89
C ASN A 192 -8.95 -50.14 11.41
N LEU A 193 -7.98 -49.60 10.66
CA LEU A 193 -6.58 -49.53 11.07
C LEU A 193 -6.37 -48.35 12.03
N GLN A 194 -5.80 -48.65 13.20
CA GLN A 194 -5.50 -47.63 14.22
C GLN A 194 -4.51 -46.57 13.69
N SER A 195 -3.49 -46.97 12.92
CA SER A 195 -2.50 -46.07 12.33
C SER A 195 -3.13 -45.04 11.39
N PHE A 196 -4.10 -45.45 10.59
CA PHE A 196 -4.82 -44.54 9.68
C PHE A 196 -5.74 -43.58 10.45
N ARG A 197 -6.39 -44.06 11.53
CA ARG A 197 -7.22 -43.19 12.40
C ARG A 197 -6.40 -42.09 13.06
N ILE A 198 -5.20 -42.41 13.54
CA ILE A 198 -4.29 -41.42 14.14
C ILE A 198 -3.82 -40.42 13.08
N LEU A 199 -3.47 -40.90 11.87
CA LEU A 199 -3.09 -40.04 10.75
C LEU A 199 -4.23 -39.07 10.36
N LEU A 200 -5.45 -39.60 10.25
CA LEU A 200 -6.64 -38.81 9.94
C LEU A 200 -6.95 -37.81 11.07
N ALA A 201 -6.85 -38.22 12.33
CA ALA A 201 -7.04 -37.34 13.47
C ALA A 201 -6.00 -36.20 13.48
N ALA A 202 -4.74 -36.50 13.16
CA ALA A 202 -3.68 -35.50 13.05
C ALA A 202 -3.94 -34.51 11.90
N TRP A 203 -4.47 -34.99 10.76
CA TRP A 203 -4.88 -34.14 9.64
C TRP A 203 -6.04 -33.21 10.01
N LEU A 204 -7.08 -33.76 10.64
CA LEU A 204 -8.28 -33.02 11.01
C LEU A 204 -7.99 -31.98 12.11
N LEU A 205 -7.28 -32.37 13.18
CA LEU A 205 -6.99 -31.48 14.30
C LEU A 205 -5.92 -30.42 13.99
N GLY A 206 -4.91 -30.77 13.19
CA GLY A 206 -3.80 -29.87 12.92
C GLY A 206 -4.07 -28.96 11.72
N PRO A 207 -3.67 -29.36 10.50
CA PRO A 207 -3.73 -28.47 9.34
C PRO A 207 -5.14 -28.01 8.94
N VAL A 208 -6.16 -28.88 9.01
CA VAL A 208 -7.52 -28.53 8.55
C VAL A 208 -8.14 -27.45 9.43
N ILE A 209 -8.24 -27.69 10.74
CA ILE A 209 -8.81 -26.72 11.69
C ILE A 209 -8.03 -25.40 11.65
N ASN A 210 -6.70 -25.45 11.76
CA ASN A 210 -5.89 -24.23 11.81
C ASN A 210 -5.98 -23.42 10.52
N SER A 211 -5.87 -24.06 9.35
CA SER A 211 -5.93 -23.36 8.06
C SER A 211 -7.32 -22.75 7.81
N LEU A 212 -8.41 -23.48 8.06
CA LEU A 212 -9.77 -22.99 7.82
C LEU A 212 -10.15 -21.82 8.73
N PHE A 213 -9.93 -21.93 10.04
CA PHE A 213 -10.25 -20.84 10.96
C PHE A 213 -9.37 -19.61 10.75
N SER A 214 -8.06 -19.82 10.50
CA SER A 214 -7.15 -18.71 10.18
C SER A 214 -7.52 -18.03 8.87
N PHE A 215 -7.92 -18.80 7.86
CA PHE A 215 -8.36 -18.28 6.57
C PHE A 215 -9.65 -17.47 6.72
N GLN A 216 -10.65 -18.00 7.43
CA GLN A 216 -11.91 -17.31 7.69
C GLN A 216 -11.69 -16.00 8.47
N GLY A 217 -10.86 -16.03 9.52
CA GLY A 217 -10.54 -14.83 10.31
C GLY A 217 -9.81 -13.77 9.48
N SER A 218 -8.85 -14.18 8.65
CA SER A 218 -8.08 -13.27 7.81
C SER A 218 -8.93 -12.64 6.69
N ILE A 219 -9.80 -13.43 6.04
CA ILE A 219 -10.81 -12.94 5.09
C ILE A 219 -11.71 -11.90 5.76
N THR A 220 -12.29 -12.24 6.91
CA THR A 220 -13.25 -11.37 7.61
C THR A 220 -12.61 -10.03 7.96
N SER A 221 -11.39 -10.05 8.50
CA SER A 221 -10.66 -8.80 8.84
C SER A 221 -10.26 -7.98 7.61
N THR A 222 -9.94 -8.62 6.49
CA THR A 222 -9.55 -7.92 5.25
C THR A 222 -10.75 -7.27 4.58
N PHE A 223 -11.92 -7.94 4.59
CA PHE A 223 -13.16 -7.37 4.04
C PHE A 223 -13.82 -6.34 4.97
N ALA A 224 -13.63 -6.46 6.29
CA ALA A 224 -14.17 -5.50 7.25
C ALA A 224 -13.55 -4.09 7.09
N ILE A 225 -12.28 -4.00 6.70
CA ILE A 225 -11.55 -2.74 6.63
C ILE A 225 -11.29 -2.36 5.16
N THR A 226 -12.09 -1.44 4.62
CA THR A 226 -11.72 -0.75 3.37
C THR A 226 -10.57 0.21 3.64
N LYS A 227 -9.32 -0.27 3.58
CA LYS A 227 -8.14 0.58 3.76
C LYS A 227 -8.05 1.54 2.58
N MET A 228 -8.32 2.82 2.82
CA MET A 228 -7.85 3.88 1.93
C MET A 228 -6.33 3.88 2.04
N ARG A 229 -5.62 3.65 0.94
CA ARG A 229 -4.15 3.63 0.93
C ARG A 229 -3.63 4.87 0.21
N PRO A 230 -2.60 5.52 0.74
CA PRO A 230 -1.90 6.55 -0.01
C PRO A 230 -1.30 5.95 -1.29
N VAL A 231 -1.26 6.73 -2.37
CA VAL A 231 -0.60 6.32 -3.62
C VAL A 231 0.90 6.08 -3.41
N ILE A 232 1.52 6.88 -2.53
CA ILE A 232 2.90 6.79 -2.07
C ILE A 232 2.92 6.97 -0.56
N ALA A 233 3.41 5.99 0.19
CA ALA A 233 3.60 6.12 1.63
C ALA A 233 4.98 6.69 2.00
N ASP A 234 6.02 6.30 1.26
CA ASP A 234 7.41 6.59 1.62
C ASP A 234 8.29 6.94 0.41
N LEU A 235 9.47 7.50 0.66
CA LEU A 235 10.47 7.86 -0.35
C LEU A 235 11.00 6.64 -1.12
N ASP A 236 11.07 5.48 -0.47
CA ASP A 236 11.46 4.21 -1.12
C ASP A 236 10.44 3.78 -2.18
N GLU A 237 9.16 3.93 -1.87
CA GLU A 237 8.07 3.62 -2.80
C GLU A 237 8.07 4.61 -3.97
N LEU A 238 8.33 5.89 -3.69
CA LEU A 238 8.48 6.93 -4.70
C LEU A 238 9.68 6.67 -5.64
N THR A 239 10.75 6.07 -5.12
CA THR A 239 11.91 5.67 -5.92
C THR A 239 11.56 4.54 -6.89
N LYS A 240 10.77 3.56 -6.44
CA LYS A 240 10.31 2.43 -7.28
C LYS A 240 9.29 2.86 -8.35
N LYS A 241 8.37 3.77 -8.01
CA LYS A 241 7.32 4.26 -8.94
C LYS A 241 7.83 5.46 -9.74
N THR A 242 8.36 5.19 -10.94
CA THR A 242 8.87 6.22 -11.86
C THR A 242 7.79 7.04 -12.55
N SER A 243 6.55 6.54 -12.62
CA SER A 243 5.41 7.21 -13.25
C SER A 243 4.89 8.43 -12.50
N ILE A 244 5.23 8.57 -11.21
CA ILE A 244 4.76 9.67 -10.36
C ILE A 244 5.81 10.76 -10.29
N ILE A 245 5.41 12.01 -10.47
CA ILE A 245 6.32 13.15 -10.53
C ILE A 245 6.43 13.83 -9.16
N PRO A 246 7.60 13.84 -8.51
CA PRO A 246 7.80 14.60 -7.28
C PRO A 246 8.00 16.08 -7.55
N VAL A 247 7.24 16.91 -6.84
CA VAL A 247 7.24 18.37 -6.92
C VAL A 247 7.73 18.96 -5.60
N LEU A 248 8.55 20.02 -5.70
CA LEU A 248 9.08 20.75 -4.55
C LEU A 248 9.12 22.26 -4.78
N SER A 249 9.17 23.01 -3.69
CA SER A 249 9.33 24.47 -3.75
C SER A 249 10.76 24.86 -4.09
N ARG A 250 10.94 25.66 -5.14
CA ARG A 250 12.23 26.27 -5.47
C ARG A 250 12.72 27.18 -4.34
N GLY A 251 14.01 27.11 -4.00
CA GLY A 251 14.63 27.91 -2.95
C GLY A 251 14.19 27.56 -1.51
N SER A 252 13.50 26.43 -1.34
CA SER A 252 13.08 25.94 -0.02
C SER A 252 14.17 25.12 0.66
N ALA A 253 13.99 24.89 1.95
CA ALA A 253 14.88 24.02 2.72
C ALA A 253 14.83 22.56 2.24
N VAL A 254 13.68 22.12 1.74
CA VAL A 254 13.47 20.79 1.15
C VAL A 254 14.45 20.56 0.00
N GLN A 255 14.67 21.59 -0.83
CA GLN A 255 15.64 21.54 -1.92
C GLN A 255 17.06 21.26 -1.38
N ILE A 256 17.46 21.95 -0.31
CA ILE A 256 18.78 21.80 0.30
C ILE A 256 18.96 20.38 0.87
N CYS A 257 17.92 19.83 1.52
CA CYS A 257 17.93 18.46 2.04
C CYS A 257 18.26 17.42 0.95
N PHE A 258 17.56 17.50 -0.19
CA PHE A 258 17.78 16.55 -1.28
C PHE A 258 19.06 16.80 -2.07
N MET A 259 19.55 18.04 -2.11
CA MET A 259 20.87 18.35 -2.67
C MET A 259 22.01 17.80 -1.82
N ALA A 260 21.86 17.82 -0.49
CA ALA A 260 22.89 17.37 0.45
C ALA A 260 22.88 15.85 0.69
N SER A 261 21.77 15.16 0.41
CA SER A 261 21.63 13.73 0.67
C SER A 261 22.22 12.88 -0.46
N PRO A 262 23.26 12.05 -0.19
CA PRO A 262 23.84 11.15 -1.20
C PRO A 262 22.86 10.04 -1.61
N ASP A 263 22.12 9.48 -0.66
CA ASP A 263 21.22 8.34 -0.86
C ASP A 263 20.06 8.67 -1.81
N HIS A 264 19.59 9.92 -1.80
CA HIS A 264 18.43 10.37 -2.59
C HIS A 264 18.82 11.08 -3.88
N THR A 265 20.05 10.90 -4.38
CA THR A 265 20.53 11.53 -5.63
C THR A 265 19.67 11.20 -6.85
N HIS A 266 19.13 9.98 -6.94
CA HIS A 266 18.20 9.59 -8.02
C HIS A 266 16.88 10.37 -7.96
N LEU A 267 16.31 10.55 -6.76
CA LEU A 267 15.12 11.38 -6.57
C LEU A 267 15.43 12.84 -6.88
N TRP A 268 16.58 13.36 -6.43
CA TRP A 268 17.01 14.74 -6.70
C TRP A 268 17.07 15.05 -8.21
N LYS A 269 17.62 14.13 -9.03
CA LYS A 269 17.65 14.28 -10.49
C LYS A 269 16.25 14.41 -11.11
N ARG A 270 15.27 13.64 -10.63
CA ARG A 270 13.86 13.71 -11.08
C ARG A 270 13.18 15.02 -10.64
N MET A 271 13.52 15.46 -9.43
CA MET A 271 12.96 16.62 -8.79
C MET A 271 13.48 17.95 -9.35
N LYS A 272 14.75 18.00 -9.78
CA LYS A 272 15.42 19.20 -10.28
C LYS A 272 14.64 19.89 -11.41
N ASN A 273 13.99 19.12 -12.28
CA ASN A 273 13.24 19.67 -13.42
C ASN A 273 11.79 20.06 -13.08
N ASN A 274 11.27 19.63 -11.93
CA ASN A 274 9.86 19.77 -11.54
C ASN A 274 9.67 20.68 -10.31
N MET A 275 10.57 21.65 -10.14
CA MET A 275 10.49 22.62 -9.04
C MET A 275 9.51 23.74 -9.40
N ILE A 276 8.63 24.09 -8.47
CA ILE A 276 7.67 25.19 -8.64
C ILE A 276 7.96 26.34 -7.68
N ILE A 277 7.55 27.55 -8.06
CA ILE A 277 7.46 28.67 -7.12
C ILE A 277 6.08 28.60 -6.49
N PHE A 278 6.03 28.63 -5.16
CA PHE A 278 4.79 28.48 -4.40
C PHE A 278 3.98 29.78 -4.50
N SER A 279 3.02 29.77 -5.41
CA SER A 279 1.99 30.79 -5.60
C SER A 279 0.63 30.12 -5.37
N PRO A 280 -0.42 30.83 -4.92
CA PRO A 280 -1.75 30.23 -4.75
C PRO A 280 -2.25 29.45 -5.98
N GLU A 281 -1.96 29.95 -7.19
CA GLU A 281 -2.37 29.32 -8.45
C GLU A 281 -1.60 28.02 -8.73
N THR A 282 -0.28 28.04 -8.60
CA THR A 282 0.58 26.87 -8.87
C THR A 282 0.34 25.77 -7.86
N VAL A 283 0.08 26.14 -6.60
CA VAL A 283 -0.27 25.21 -5.54
C VAL A 283 -1.61 24.53 -5.86
N GLU A 284 -2.65 25.29 -6.22
CA GLU A 284 -3.97 24.72 -6.58
C GLU A 284 -3.87 23.78 -7.80
N GLU A 285 -3.10 24.14 -8.83
CA GLU A 285 -2.87 23.27 -9.99
C GLU A 285 -2.15 21.97 -9.61
N THR A 286 -1.13 22.07 -8.74
CA THR A 286 -0.38 20.91 -8.25
C THR A 286 -1.28 20.00 -7.43
N MET A 287 -2.11 20.55 -6.53
CA MET A 287 -3.04 19.77 -5.71
C MET A 287 -4.04 18.96 -6.57
N LYS A 288 -4.55 19.55 -7.66
CA LYS A 288 -5.40 18.81 -8.63
C LYS A 288 -4.66 17.67 -9.31
N LYS A 289 -3.37 17.81 -9.59
CA LYS A 289 -2.53 16.74 -10.18
C LYS A 289 -2.23 15.62 -9.18
N ILE A 290 -2.09 15.96 -7.90
CA ILE A 290 -1.91 15.01 -6.79
C ILE A 290 -3.18 14.19 -6.57
N GLU A 291 -4.35 14.83 -6.61
CA GLU A 291 -5.65 14.15 -6.53
C GLU A 291 -5.84 13.12 -7.67
N LYS A 292 -5.33 13.41 -8.86
CA LYS A 292 -5.29 12.45 -9.99
C LYS A 292 -4.26 11.32 -9.82
N GLY A 293 -3.40 11.37 -8.80
CA GLY A 293 -2.36 10.37 -8.53
C GLY A 293 -1.15 10.44 -9.47
N THR A 294 -0.95 11.57 -10.15
CA THR A 294 0.16 11.75 -11.12
C THR A 294 1.38 12.43 -10.51
N HIS A 295 1.18 13.26 -9.49
CA HIS A 295 2.22 14.05 -8.84
C HIS A 295 2.16 13.82 -7.33
N VAL A 296 3.27 14.07 -6.64
CA VAL A 296 3.35 14.18 -5.18
C VAL A 296 4.04 15.49 -4.81
N LEU A 297 3.66 16.07 -3.68
CA LEU A 297 4.25 17.33 -3.19
C LEU A 297 4.99 17.09 -1.89
N ILE A 298 6.28 17.41 -1.85
CA ILE A 298 7.12 17.26 -0.65
C ILE A 298 7.37 18.65 -0.06
N VAL A 299 6.89 18.87 1.16
CA VAL A 299 7.00 20.14 1.88
C VAL A 299 7.21 19.89 3.38
N ASP A 300 7.34 20.95 4.18
CA ASP A 300 7.26 20.84 5.65
C ASP A 300 5.94 20.15 6.05
N TYR A 301 6.00 19.20 6.99
CA TYR A 301 4.88 18.37 7.40
C TYR A 301 3.72 19.19 7.94
N ILE A 302 4.01 20.18 8.80
CA ILE A 302 3.00 21.07 9.34
C ILE A 302 2.34 21.86 8.20
N TYR A 303 3.13 22.38 7.27
CA TYR A 303 2.60 23.07 6.10
C TYR A 303 1.78 22.13 5.19
N ALA A 304 2.22 20.89 4.98
CA ALA A 304 1.50 19.88 4.23
C ALA A 304 0.10 19.65 4.80
N LEU A 305 0.00 19.52 6.13
CA LEU A 305 -1.27 19.37 6.84
C LEU A 305 -2.18 20.58 6.65
N THR A 306 -1.64 21.81 6.75
CA THR A 306 -2.45 23.02 6.53
C THR A 306 -2.96 23.12 5.10
N LEU A 307 -2.12 22.77 4.12
CA LEU A 307 -2.48 22.82 2.71
C LEU A 307 -3.53 21.76 2.37
N ALA A 308 -3.34 20.53 2.85
CA ALA A 308 -4.31 19.46 2.68
C ALA A 308 -5.65 19.81 3.35
N SER A 309 -5.61 20.38 4.56
CA SER A 309 -6.80 20.79 5.29
C SER A 309 -7.61 21.87 4.56
N ASP A 310 -6.94 22.91 4.06
CA ASP A 310 -7.59 23.99 3.31
C ASP A 310 -8.18 23.45 1.99
N TYR A 311 -7.44 22.61 1.28
CA TYR A 311 -7.91 21.99 0.03
C TYR A 311 -9.16 21.12 0.25
N VAL A 312 -9.12 20.25 1.26
CA VAL A 312 -10.25 19.40 1.67
C VAL A 312 -11.45 20.24 2.10
N LYS A 313 -11.24 21.27 2.92
CA LYS A 313 -12.32 22.12 3.45
C LYS A 313 -13.07 22.85 2.32
N ARG A 314 -12.34 23.31 1.29
CA ARG A 314 -12.94 23.98 0.13
C ARG A 314 -13.74 23.03 -0.77
N ARG A 315 -13.30 21.77 -0.89
CA ARG A 315 -13.89 20.78 -1.81
C ARG A 315 -14.93 19.87 -1.15
N GLY A 316 -14.86 19.68 0.16
CA GLY A 316 -15.69 18.74 0.91
C GLY A 316 -15.40 17.26 0.61
N ARG A 317 -14.21 16.91 0.12
CA ARG A 317 -13.85 15.52 -0.26
C ARG A 317 -12.48 15.12 0.30
N CYS A 318 -12.35 13.90 0.81
CA CYS A 318 -11.11 13.32 1.32
C CYS A 318 -10.38 12.51 0.22
N THR A 319 -9.76 13.19 -0.75
CA THR A 319 -9.08 12.55 -1.90
C THR A 319 -7.55 12.57 -1.80
N ILE A 320 -7.00 13.22 -0.77
CA ILE A 320 -5.58 13.39 -0.53
C ILE A 320 -5.24 13.02 0.92
N GLN A 321 -4.01 12.56 1.13
CA GLN A 321 -3.46 12.19 2.42
C GLN A 321 -2.06 12.79 2.56
N VAL A 322 -1.66 13.03 3.80
CA VAL A 322 -0.34 13.52 4.16
C VAL A 322 0.35 12.45 4.98
N GLU A 323 1.53 12.02 4.53
CA GLU A 323 2.38 11.09 5.26
C GLU A 323 3.61 11.82 5.80
N GLU A 324 4.06 11.41 6.98
CA GLU A 324 5.24 11.96 7.64
C GLU A 324 6.51 11.28 7.10
N LEU A 325 7.49 12.06 6.67
CA LEU A 325 8.79 11.56 6.24
C LEU A 325 9.80 11.70 7.38
N LEU A 326 10.49 10.61 7.69
CA LEU A 326 11.59 10.58 8.67
C LEU A 326 12.90 11.18 8.14
N PHE A 327 12.89 11.72 6.92
CA PHE A 327 14.02 12.34 6.25
C PHE A 327 14.08 13.86 6.48
N CYS A 328 15.29 14.38 6.70
CA CYS A 328 15.62 15.79 6.88
C CYS A 328 14.78 16.51 7.95
N GLN A 329 15.14 16.28 9.21
CA GLN A 329 14.58 17.02 10.34
C GLN A 329 15.24 18.39 10.44
N ASN A 330 14.41 19.43 10.48
CA ASN A 330 14.80 20.80 10.27
C ASN A 330 14.48 21.65 11.49
N PHE A 331 15.40 22.55 11.85
CA PHE A 331 15.18 23.51 12.93
C PHE A 331 14.60 24.79 12.36
N ILE A 332 13.49 25.26 12.94
CA ILE A 332 12.89 26.53 12.57
C ILE A 332 13.48 27.62 13.46
N ALA A 333 14.02 28.70 12.87
CA ALA A 333 14.63 29.80 13.59
C ALA A 333 14.38 31.15 12.90
N LEU A 334 14.62 32.25 13.63
CA LEU A 334 14.68 33.58 13.04
C LEU A 334 16.13 33.86 12.59
N GLY A 335 16.28 34.47 11.42
CA GLY A 335 17.56 34.96 10.92
C GLY A 335 17.74 36.41 11.33
N LEU A 336 18.86 36.72 11.98
CA LEU A 336 19.30 38.08 12.26
C LEU A 336 20.40 38.48 11.29
N ARG A 337 20.38 39.75 10.88
CA ARG A 337 21.43 40.32 10.04
C ARG A 337 22.77 40.31 10.77
N LYS A 338 23.84 39.95 10.06
CA LYS A 338 25.21 40.01 10.58
C LYS A 338 25.60 41.45 10.97
N GLY A 339 26.25 41.56 12.14
CA GLY A 339 26.68 42.84 12.71
C GLY A 339 25.74 43.40 13.79
N ILE A 340 24.64 42.72 14.12
CA ILE A 340 23.83 43.05 15.30
C ILE A 340 24.67 42.80 16.57
N PRO A 341 24.64 43.68 17.59
CA PRO A 341 25.41 43.49 18.80
C PRO A 341 25.10 42.14 19.47
N ARG A 342 26.14 41.38 19.83
CA ARG A 342 26.00 40.05 20.47
C ARG A 342 25.13 40.08 21.72
N LYS A 343 25.14 41.19 22.48
CA LYS A 343 24.26 41.39 23.65
C LYS A 343 22.78 41.34 23.26
N THR A 344 22.41 41.94 22.12
CA THR A 344 21.04 41.92 21.61
C THR A 344 20.63 40.51 21.19
N LEU A 345 21.48 39.80 20.43
CA LEU A 345 21.23 38.41 20.04
C LEU A 345 21.07 37.50 21.28
N LYS A 346 21.95 37.65 22.29
CA LYS A 346 21.86 36.90 23.55
C LYS A 346 20.55 37.16 24.29
N ASN A 347 20.10 38.41 24.36
CA ASN A 347 18.83 38.76 25.01
C ASN A 347 17.61 38.19 24.26
N ILE A 348 17.63 38.23 22.92
CA ILE A 348 16.58 37.63 22.09
C ILE A 348 16.56 36.11 22.30
N ASN A 349 17.71 35.44 22.24
CA ASN A 349 17.81 33.99 22.44
C ASN A 349 17.33 33.57 23.83
N LEU A 350 17.71 34.31 24.88
CA LEU A 350 17.27 34.05 26.24
C LEU A 350 15.75 34.18 26.37
N ARG A 351 15.15 35.21 25.75
CA ARG A 351 13.69 35.37 25.78
C ARG A 351 12.96 34.31 24.96
N LEU A 352 13.49 33.93 23.80
CA LEU A 352 12.96 32.83 22.99
C LEU A 352 12.99 31.50 23.77
N THR A 353 14.08 31.22 24.49
CA THR A 353 14.16 30.03 25.35
C THR A 353 13.03 30.00 26.38
N TYR A 354 12.72 31.13 27.03
CA TYR A 354 11.58 31.19 27.95
C TYR A 354 10.22 30.97 27.26
N ILE A 355 10.03 31.52 26.06
CA ILE A 355 8.80 31.30 25.28
C ILE A 355 8.61 29.81 24.96
N ILE A 356 9.69 29.13 24.58
CA ILE A 356 9.69 27.70 24.24
C ILE A 356 9.48 26.85 25.50
N GLN A 357 10.19 27.13 26.59
CA GLN A 357 10.04 26.43 27.87
C GLN A 357 8.62 26.56 28.44
N ALA A 358 7.99 27.72 28.25
CA ALA A 358 6.59 27.95 28.62
C ALA A 358 5.58 27.32 27.66
N LYS A 359 6.03 26.60 26.61
CA LYS A 359 5.19 25.99 25.56
C LYS A 359 4.23 26.97 24.88
N LEU A 360 4.62 28.25 24.81
CA LEU A 360 3.78 29.26 24.16
C LEU A 360 3.72 29.05 22.65
N THR A 361 4.82 28.63 22.03
CA THR A 361 4.88 28.25 20.61
C THR A 361 3.92 27.10 20.29
N ASP A 362 3.89 26.05 21.12
CA ASP A 362 2.97 24.92 20.95
C ASP A 362 1.51 25.36 21.08
N ARG A 363 1.22 26.23 22.05
CA ARG A 363 -0.12 26.81 22.23
C ARG A 363 -0.54 27.65 21.02
N TRP A 364 0.34 28.48 20.47
CA TRP A 364 0.05 29.29 19.28
C TRP A 364 -0.11 28.42 18.04
N LEU A 365 0.74 27.40 17.86
CA LEU A 365 0.59 26.41 16.80
C LEU A 365 -0.76 25.72 16.89
N ASN A 366 -1.15 25.20 18.06
CA ASN A 366 -2.43 24.51 18.26
C ASN A 366 -3.66 25.41 18.03
N ARG A 367 -3.53 26.72 18.23
CA ARG A 367 -4.60 27.68 17.93
C ARG A 367 -4.82 27.85 16.43
N VAL A 368 -3.74 27.87 15.66
CA VAL A 368 -3.76 28.11 14.20
C VAL A 368 -3.92 26.80 13.43
N PHE A 369 -3.50 25.67 14.03
CA PHE A 369 -3.70 24.34 13.48
C PHE A 369 -5.20 24.09 13.29
N PRO A 370 -5.68 23.89 12.04
CA PRO A 370 -7.03 23.44 11.82
C PRO A 370 -7.23 22.10 12.54
N ASN A 371 -8.43 21.84 13.07
CA ASN A 371 -8.86 20.48 13.39
C ASN A 371 -8.88 19.67 12.07
N TYR A 372 -7.72 19.13 11.70
CA TYR A 372 -7.48 18.30 10.51
C TYR A 372 -8.24 16.96 10.58
N THR A 373 -8.89 16.72 11.71
CA THR A 373 -9.63 15.51 12.08
C THR A 373 -10.85 15.22 11.20
N HIS A 374 -11.17 16.00 10.16
CA HIS A 374 -12.29 15.68 9.28
C HIS A 374 -11.97 14.56 8.27
N CYS A 375 -10.71 14.45 7.81
CA CYS A 375 -10.30 13.40 6.86
C CYS A 375 -9.23 12.45 7.39
N THR A 376 -8.65 12.73 8.56
CA THR A 376 -7.71 11.84 9.27
C THR A 376 -8.26 11.20 10.52
N LYS A 377 -9.49 11.54 10.93
CA LYS A 377 -10.29 10.50 11.57
C LYS A 377 -10.32 9.36 10.56
N GLN A 378 -9.80 8.20 10.96
CA GLN A 378 -10.07 6.96 10.23
C GLN A 378 -11.53 7.03 9.81
N PRO A 379 -11.83 6.89 8.50
CA PRO A 379 -13.20 7.00 8.04
C PRO A 379 -14.02 6.17 9.00
N GLN A 380 -15.02 6.83 9.61
CA GLN A 380 -16.02 6.19 10.44
C GLN A 380 -16.30 4.83 9.79
N GLU A 381 -16.19 3.76 10.60
CA GLU A 381 -16.22 2.35 10.20
C GLU A 381 -17.54 2.00 9.52
N ASP A 382 -17.80 2.61 8.37
CA ASP A 382 -18.96 2.41 7.54
C ASP A 382 -18.65 1.12 6.80
N ILE A 383 -19.03 0.02 7.44
CA ILE A 383 -19.00 -1.32 6.87
C ILE A 383 -19.84 -1.27 5.60
N LYS A 384 -19.17 -1.11 4.46
CA LYS A 384 -19.81 -1.14 3.16
C LYS A 384 -20.24 -2.58 2.86
N PRO A 385 -21.46 -2.80 2.36
CA PRO A 385 -21.87 -4.13 1.94
C PRO A 385 -20.93 -4.64 0.83
N LEU A 386 -20.67 -5.95 0.86
CA LEU A 386 -19.83 -6.61 -0.14
C LEU A 386 -20.49 -6.54 -1.51
N SER A 387 -19.76 -6.09 -2.53
CA SER A 387 -20.29 -5.97 -3.89
C SER A 387 -20.08 -7.27 -4.69
N ILE A 388 -20.90 -7.49 -5.71
CA ILE A 388 -20.74 -8.61 -6.66
C ILE A 388 -19.36 -8.58 -7.33
N THR A 389 -18.81 -7.39 -7.58
CA THR A 389 -17.46 -7.23 -8.15
C THR A 389 -16.37 -7.84 -7.26
N ASP A 390 -16.59 -7.84 -5.94
CA ASP A 390 -15.62 -8.32 -4.97
C ASP A 390 -15.58 -9.86 -4.91
N ILE A 391 -16.65 -10.54 -5.35
CA ILE A 391 -16.81 -12.01 -5.35
C ILE A 391 -16.69 -12.60 -6.77
N LEU A 392 -16.57 -11.75 -7.80
CA LEU A 392 -16.55 -12.15 -9.20
C LEU A 392 -15.52 -13.25 -9.52
N GLY A 393 -14.37 -13.26 -8.84
CA GLY A 393 -13.35 -14.29 -9.01
C GLY A 393 -13.79 -15.69 -8.66
N GLY A 394 -14.61 -15.85 -7.62
CA GLY A 394 -15.18 -17.14 -7.26
C GLY A 394 -16.06 -17.69 -8.38
N PHE A 395 -16.91 -16.84 -8.96
CA PHE A 395 -17.76 -17.21 -10.08
C PHE A 395 -16.97 -17.54 -11.35
N LEU A 396 -15.89 -16.83 -11.62
CA LEU A 396 -15.00 -17.12 -12.76
C LEU A 396 -14.32 -18.48 -12.62
N ILE A 397 -13.78 -18.81 -11.43
CA ILE A 397 -13.16 -20.12 -11.18
C ILE A 397 -14.19 -21.24 -11.33
N TRP A 398 -15.40 -21.05 -10.79
CA TRP A 398 -16.49 -22.00 -10.95
C TRP A 398 -16.88 -22.22 -12.42
N GLY A 399 -17.00 -21.14 -13.19
CA GLY A 399 -17.28 -21.20 -14.63
C GLY A 399 -16.20 -21.93 -15.42
N ILE A 400 -14.92 -21.64 -15.15
CA ILE A 400 -13.79 -22.36 -15.76
C ILE A 400 -13.84 -23.85 -15.40
N GLY A 401 -14.18 -24.19 -14.15
CA GLY A 401 -14.34 -25.56 -13.69
C GLY A 401 -15.38 -26.34 -14.49
N ILE A 402 -16.55 -25.74 -14.76
CA ILE A 402 -17.59 -26.37 -15.59
C ILE A 402 -17.10 -26.61 -17.02
N VAL A 403 -16.44 -25.61 -17.63
CA VAL A 403 -15.90 -25.73 -18.99
C VAL A 403 -14.88 -26.86 -19.06
N CYS A 404 -13.93 -26.91 -18.12
CA CYS A 404 -12.95 -27.99 -18.03
C CYS A 404 -13.60 -29.36 -17.85
N ALA A 405 -14.64 -29.47 -17.00
CA ALA A 405 -15.37 -30.72 -16.80
C ALA A 405 -16.08 -31.20 -18.08
N ILE A 406 -16.70 -30.28 -18.83
CA ILE A 406 -17.34 -30.59 -20.12
C ILE A 406 -16.28 -31.05 -21.14
N LEU A 407 -15.14 -30.37 -21.22
CA LEU A 407 -14.05 -30.76 -22.12
C LEU A 407 -13.51 -32.15 -21.78
N LEU A 408 -13.29 -32.45 -20.50
CA LEU A 408 -12.86 -33.79 -20.06
C LEU A 408 -13.91 -34.85 -20.40
N LEU A 409 -15.19 -34.59 -20.14
CA LEU A 409 -16.28 -35.49 -20.53
C LEU A 409 -16.28 -35.77 -22.04
N LEU A 410 -16.08 -34.74 -22.86
CA LEU A 410 -15.96 -34.92 -24.31
C LEU A 410 -14.76 -35.81 -24.66
N THR A 411 -13.59 -35.57 -24.08
CA THR A 411 -12.40 -36.41 -24.32
C THR A 411 -12.63 -37.87 -23.92
N GLU A 412 -13.26 -38.13 -22.78
CA GLU A 412 -13.61 -39.49 -22.34
C GLU A 412 -14.59 -40.18 -23.29
N ILE A 413 -15.59 -39.45 -23.79
CA ILE A 413 -16.53 -39.97 -24.79
C ILE A 413 -15.80 -40.31 -26.09
N PHE A 414 -14.89 -39.45 -26.56
CA PHE A 414 -14.09 -39.70 -27.76
C PHE A 414 -13.18 -40.92 -27.59
N GLU A 415 -12.46 -41.04 -26.48
CA GLU A 415 -11.61 -42.20 -26.19
C GLU A 415 -12.43 -43.49 -26.08
N LYS A 416 -13.57 -43.46 -25.40
CA LYS A 416 -14.45 -44.61 -25.25
C LYS A 416 -15.04 -45.04 -26.60
N ARG A 417 -15.38 -44.08 -27.47
CA ARG A 417 -15.81 -44.36 -28.86
C ARG A 417 -14.67 -44.94 -29.70
N ARG A 418 -13.45 -44.42 -29.58
CA ARG A 418 -12.24 -44.94 -30.26
C ARG A 418 -11.94 -46.39 -29.84
N LYS A 419 -11.86 -46.66 -28.53
CA LYS A 419 -11.66 -48.01 -27.99
C LYS A 419 -12.76 -49.00 -28.41
N ARG A 420 -14.02 -48.53 -28.51
CA ARG A 420 -15.14 -49.36 -29.04
C ARG A 420 -15.01 -49.66 -30.53
N ARG A 421 -14.53 -48.71 -31.35
CA ARG A 421 -14.26 -48.93 -32.78
C ARG A 421 -13.10 -49.90 -33.00
N GLU A 422 -12.02 -49.75 -32.22
CA GLU A 422 -10.86 -50.67 -32.25
C GLU A 422 -11.26 -52.10 -31.84
N LYS A 423 -12.09 -52.28 -30.80
CA LYS A 423 -12.64 -53.60 -30.42
C LYS A 423 -13.55 -54.21 -31.49
N LYS A 424 -14.40 -53.43 -32.16
CA LYS A 424 -15.24 -53.93 -33.28
C LYS A 424 -14.40 -54.34 -34.49
N SER A 425 -13.32 -53.61 -34.80
CA SER A 425 -12.41 -53.95 -35.89
C SER A 425 -11.62 -55.25 -35.60
N SER A 426 -11.18 -55.48 -34.36
CA SER A 426 -10.45 -56.69 -33.99
C SER A 426 -11.33 -57.96 -33.92
N SER A 427 -12.64 -57.81 -33.66
CA SER A 427 -13.58 -58.94 -33.62
C SER A 427 -14.12 -59.33 -35.01
N ALA A 428 -14.01 -58.45 -36.01
CA ALA A 428 -14.39 -58.75 -37.39
C ALA A 428 -13.31 -59.57 -38.14
N THR A 429 -12.05 -59.50 -37.70
CA THR A 429 -10.93 -60.23 -38.32
C THR A 429 -10.77 -61.68 -37.81
N SER A 430 -11.56 -62.12 -36.82
CA SER A 430 -11.49 -63.48 -36.26
C SER A 430 -12.58 -64.44 -36.75
N ILE A 431 -13.34 -64.09 -37.80
CA ILE A 431 -14.29 -64.99 -38.46
C ILE A 431 -13.64 -65.48 -39.75
N ILE A 432 -12.81 -66.51 -39.64
CA ILE A 432 -12.41 -67.36 -40.76
C ILE A 432 -13.50 -68.45 -40.87
N PRO A 433 -14.12 -68.69 -42.04
CA PRO A 433 -15.08 -69.77 -42.19
C PRO A 433 -14.32 -71.10 -42.08
N ASN A 434 -14.63 -71.87 -41.03
CA ASN A 434 -14.08 -73.20 -40.83
C ASN A 434 -14.86 -74.18 -41.73
N GLU A 435 -14.29 -74.51 -42.89
CA GLU A 435 -14.79 -75.49 -43.88
C GLU A 435 -15.00 -76.92 -43.33
N ASP A 436 -14.62 -77.19 -42.08
CA ASP A 436 -14.70 -78.51 -41.44
C ASP A 436 -16.05 -78.84 -40.77
N LEU A 437 -16.94 -77.85 -40.58
CA LEU A 437 -18.26 -78.08 -39.96
C LEU A 437 -19.32 -78.60 -40.95
N GLU A 438 -19.26 -78.21 -42.22
CA GLU A 438 -20.19 -78.72 -43.25
C GLU A 438 -19.90 -80.18 -43.65
N ARG A 439 -18.64 -80.63 -43.60
CA ARG A 439 -18.29 -82.04 -43.86
C ARG A 439 -18.75 -83.00 -42.76
N ARG A 440 -18.83 -82.54 -41.49
CA ARG A 440 -19.36 -83.37 -40.39
C ARG A 440 -20.88 -83.48 -40.40
N ALA A 441 -21.60 -82.48 -40.91
CA ALA A 441 -23.05 -82.51 -41.03
C ALA A 441 -23.56 -83.47 -42.14
N ALA A 442 -22.72 -83.79 -43.14
CA ALA A 442 -23.08 -84.71 -44.23
C ALA A 442 -23.02 -86.21 -43.86
N LYS A 443 -22.50 -86.57 -42.66
CA LYS A 443 -22.27 -87.99 -42.26
C LYS A 443 -23.38 -88.60 -41.40
N TYR A 444 -24.37 -87.83 -40.96
CA TYR A 444 -25.51 -88.30 -40.15
C TYR A 444 -26.84 -87.87 -40.76
N ARG A 445 -27.23 -88.51 -41.87
CA ARG A 445 -28.59 -88.44 -42.41
C ARG A 445 -29.23 -89.83 -42.32
N PRO A 446 -30.02 -90.16 -41.27
CA PRO A 446 -30.85 -91.35 -41.32
C PRO A 446 -32.08 -91.07 -42.20
N LYS A 447 -32.32 -91.98 -43.14
CA LYS A 447 -33.58 -92.14 -43.88
C LYS A 447 -34.72 -92.34 -42.88
N PHE A 448 -35.72 -91.47 -42.88
CA PHE A 448 -37.11 -91.85 -42.59
C PHE A 448 -38.05 -90.96 -43.38
N MET A 449 -38.59 -91.54 -44.45
CA MET A 449 -39.79 -91.11 -45.14
C MET A 449 -40.70 -92.34 -45.08
N ASN A 450 -41.77 -92.28 -44.30
CA ASN A 450 -43.09 -92.87 -44.55
C ASN A 450 -43.95 -92.94 -43.29
N TYR A 451 -45.26 -92.77 -43.53
CA TYR A 451 -46.41 -92.73 -42.64
C TYR A 451 -46.66 -91.41 -41.91
N CYS A 452 -47.84 -90.81 -41.93
CA CYS A 452 -49.02 -90.80 -42.81
C CYS A 452 -49.94 -89.70 -42.22
N LEU A 453 -50.89 -89.24 -43.03
CA LEU A 453 -52.23 -88.71 -42.67
C LEU A 453 -52.57 -88.52 -41.19
#